data_AF-A0A9Q8LI49-F1
#
_entry.id   AF-A0A9Q8LI49-F1
#
_cell.length_a   1.000
_cell.length_b   1.000
_cell.length_c   1.000
_cell.angle_alpha   90.00
_cell.angle_beta   90.00
_cell.angle_gamma   90.00
#
_symmetry.space_group_name_H-M   'P 1'
#
loop_
_entity.id
_entity.type
_entity.pdbx_description
1 polymer ?
#
loop_
_entity_poly.entity_id
_entity_poly.type
_entity_poly.pdbx_seq_one_letter_code
_entity_poly.pdbx_strand_id
1 'polypeptide(L)'
;MPLQKRGTSLQYNNSATMFSAYNGPVKTYQVVNTKAFNTRHLQIRHNNRPLLWAETKRSFFSAPQTNLHKGSMNGPVVAAVKLRTMSSSFLVAYGDAVGRDLWEKVQSGIFSNKQYGFMLQGRHFCWRRTHDKFLGASRMGSQDFKLLDAANDKVLAAYMNQNWSMSSGDGRIDWYVELGQALEIMAIPVLLGLEMRIRAAHAAGAAGAGEGGGGGGGG
;
A
#
# COMPACT_ATOMS: atom_id res chain seq x y z
N MET A 1 -61.95 31.49 -9.55
CA MET A 1 -60.61 31.16 -10.06
C MET A 1 -59.58 32.07 -9.40
N PRO A 2 -58.58 31.52 -8.69
CA PRO A 2 -57.28 32.18 -8.54
C PRO A 2 -56.11 31.27 -8.91
N LEU A 3 -55.02 31.90 -9.37
CA LEU A 3 -53.83 31.31 -9.96
C LEU A 3 -52.99 30.45 -8.98
N GLN A 4 -52.60 29.24 -9.40
CA GLN A 4 -51.54 28.45 -8.75
C GLN A 4 -50.16 29.05 -9.05
N LYS A 5 -49.46 29.46 -8.00
CA LYS A 5 -48.04 29.83 -8.03
C LYS A 5 -47.16 28.58 -7.94
N ARG A 6 -46.06 28.63 -8.71
CA ARG A 6 -44.94 27.68 -8.75
C ARG A 6 -44.37 27.36 -7.36
N GLY A 7 -44.02 26.09 -7.16
CA GLY A 7 -43.13 25.63 -6.09
C GLY A 7 -42.14 24.60 -6.64
N THR A 8 -40.98 25.07 -7.08
CA THR A 8 -39.75 24.29 -7.29
C THR A 8 -39.04 24.09 -5.96
N SER A 9 -38.74 22.84 -5.59
CA SER A 9 -37.67 22.37 -4.68
C SER A 9 -38.00 20.93 -4.28
N LEU A 10 -37.09 19.99 -4.07
CA LEU A 10 -35.63 19.93 -4.10
C LEU A 10 -35.34 18.42 -4.23
N GLN A 11 -34.73 17.98 -5.34
CA GLN A 11 -34.03 16.69 -5.33
C GLN A 11 -32.73 16.90 -4.55
N TYR A 12 -32.75 16.61 -3.25
CA TYR A 12 -31.57 16.75 -2.40
C TYR A 12 -31.48 15.66 -1.33
N ASN A 13 -31.79 14.41 -1.67
CA ASN A 13 -31.77 13.31 -0.69
C ASN A 13 -30.97 12.07 -1.12
N ASN A 14 -30.07 12.16 -2.10
CA ASN A 14 -29.21 11.03 -2.48
C ASN A 14 -27.79 11.09 -1.89
N SER A 15 -27.40 12.19 -1.25
CA SER A 15 -26.08 12.32 -0.62
C SER A 15 -26.07 11.75 0.81
N ALA A 16 -27.16 11.94 1.56
CA ALA A 16 -27.29 11.55 2.98
C ALA A 16 -27.16 10.04 3.23
N THR A 17 -27.65 9.21 2.30
CA THR A 17 -27.56 7.75 2.40
C THR A 17 -26.16 7.19 2.15
N MET A 18 -25.31 7.93 1.40
CA MET A 18 -23.89 7.60 1.24
C MET A 18 -23.03 8.07 2.42
N PHE A 19 -23.48 9.08 3.19
CA PHE A 19 -22.79 9.51 4.42
C PHE A 19 -22.83 8.45 5.55
N SER A 20 -23.70 7.44 5.44
CA SER A 20 -23.89 6.39 6.46
C SER A 20 -23.08 5.11 6.24
N ALA A 21 -22.41 4.93 5.09
CA ALA A 21 -21.86 3.62 4.71
C ALA A 21 -20.47 3.30 5.27
N TYR A 22 -19.72 4.31 5.72
CA TYR A 22 -18.42 4.12 6.36
C TYR A 22 -18.48 4.70 7.77
N ASN A 23 -18.81 3.85 8.74
CA ASN A 23 -18.27 4.07 10.08
C ASN A 23 -16.75 4.18 9.91
N GLY A 24 -16.13 5.19 10.54
CA GLY A 24 -14.70 5.45 10.40
C GLY A 24 -13.84 4.20 10.67
N PRO A 25 -12.52 4.25 10.42
CA PRO A 25 -11.67 3.09 10.62
C PRO A 25 -11.82 2.53 12.03
N VAL A 26 -12.04 1.22 12.13
CA VAL A 26 -12.13 0.51 13.41
C VAL A 26 -10.75 0.38 14.06
N LYS A 27 -9.68 0.50 13.27
CA LYS A 27 -8.29 0.41 13.69
C LYS A 27 -7.40 1.17 12.72
N THR A 28 -6.37 1.85 13.23
CA THR A 28 -5.39 2.55 12.39
C THR A 28 -3.98 2.17 12.80
N TYR A 29 -3.15 1.76 11.84
CA TYR A 29 -1.71 1.60 12.00
C TYR A 29 -0.97 2.78 11.38
N GLN A 30 -0.02 3.34 12.11
CA GLN A 30 0.91 4.34 11.57
C GLN A 30 2.15 3.63 11.05
N VAL A 31 2.53 3.91 9.81
CA VAL A 31 3.80 3.48 9.22
C VAL A 31 4.73 4.67 9.34
N VAL A 32 5.75 4.55 10.20
CA VAL A 32 6.64 5.67 10.53
C VAL A 32 8.05 5.34 10.08
N ASN A 33 8.70 6.28 9.40
CA ASN A 33 10.12 6.16 9.13
C ASN A 33 10.92 6.56 10.37
N THR A 34 11.69 5.60 10.90
CA THR A 34 12.50 5.82 12.10
C THR A 34 13.82 6.54 11.85
N LYS A 35 14.26 6.65 10.58
CA LYS A 35 15.52 7.32 10.22
C LYS A 35 15.26 8.31 9.07
N ALA A 36 15.45 9.60 9.35
CA ALA A 36 15.11 10.73 8.46
C ALA A 36 15.70 10.69 7.04
N PHE A 37 16.69 9.82 6.77
CA PHE A 37 17.39 9.74 5.48
C PHE A 37 17.39 8.33 4.85
N ASN A 38 16.65 7.38 5.42
CA ASN A 38 16.70 5.98 5.00
C ASN A 38 15.32 5.33 5.19
N THR A 39 14.73 4.83 4.10
CA THR A 39 13.42 4.14 4.10
C THR A 39 13.53 2.62 4.29
N ARG A 40 14.66 2.15 4.84
CA ARG A 40 14.97 0.75 5.13
C ARG A 40 14.51 0.32 6.53
N HIS A 41 14.17 1.26 7.41
CA HIS A 41 13.74 0.96 8.77
C HIS A 41 12.41 1.65 9.05
N LEU A 42 11.32 0.92 8.88
CA LEU A 42 9.98 1.40 9.19
C LEU A 42 9.49 0.78 10.49
N GLN A 43 8.71 1.54 11.25
CA GLN A 43 7.94 1.03 12.37
C GLN A 43 6.47 1.08 12.02
N ILE A 44 5.77 -0.04 12.18
CA ILE A 44 4.32 -0.07 12.16
C ILE A 44 3.85 0.04 13.60
N ARG A 45 3.15 1.14 13.92
CA ARG A 45 2.68 1.46 15.26
C ARG A 45 1.15 1.37 15.33
N HIS A 46 0.66 0.93 16.48
CA HIS A 46 -0.76 0.97 16.82
C HIS A 46 -0.89 1.69 18.17
N ASN A 47 -1.73 2.71 18.26
CA ASN A 47 -1.89 3.54 19.47
C ASN A 47 -0.54 4.05 20.02
N ASN A 48 0.31 4.59 19.14
CA ASN A 48 1.68 5.04 19.41
C ASN A 48 2.65 3.98 19.96
N ARG A 49 2.29 2.70 19.98
CA ARG A 49 3.16 1.60 20.38
C ARG A 49 3.65 0.83 19.15
N PRO A 50 4.95 0.52 19.03
CA PRO A 50 5.45 -0.24 17.90
C PRO A 50 4.96 -1.69 17.98
N LEU A 51 4.32 -2.14 16.91
CA LEU A 51 3.79 -3.50 16.75
C LEU A 51 4.74 -4.35 15.92
N LEU A 52 5.22 -3.80 14.81
CA LEU A 52 6.13 -4.47 13.87
C LEU A 52 7.26 -3.52 13.44
N TRP A 53 8.40 -4.11 13.10
CA TRP A 53 9.57 -3.43 12.56
C TRP A 53 9.85 -3.98 11.17
N ALA A 54 9.86 -3.12 10.16
CA ALA A 54 10.23 -3.49 8.80
C ALA A 54 11.70 -3.16 8.56
N GLU A 55 12.49 -4.17 8.21
CA GLU A 55 13.88 -4.02 7.81
C GLU A 55 14.05 -4.36 6.32
N THR A 56 14.42 -3.38 5.50
CA THR A 56 14.73 -3.58 4.08
C THR A 56 16.23 -3.81 3.88
N LYS A 57 16.57 -5.02 3.45
CA LYS A 57 17.90 -5.39 2.97
C LYS A 57 17.99 -5.10 1.47
N ARG A 58 19.01 -4.33 1.10
CA ARG A 58 19.35 -4.05 -0.30
C ARG A 58 20.85 -4.27 -0.47
N SER A 59 21.22 -5.32 -1.18
CA SER A 59 22.58 -5.52 -1.67
C SER A 59 22.66 -5.10 -3.13
N PHE A 60 23.86 -4.75 -3.60
CA PHE A 60 24.10 -4.42 -5.00
C PHE A 60 23.82 -5.63 -5.92
N PHE A 61 24.09 -6.85 -5.45
CA PHE A 61 23.94 -8.09 -6.23
C PHE A 61 22.68 -8.91 -5.89
N SER A 62 21.84 -8.46 -4.94
CA SER A 62 20.65 -9.21 -4.54
C SER A 62 19.38 -8.40 -4.74
N ALA A 63 18.30 -9.09 -5.08
CA ALA A 63 17.01 -8.45 -5.14
C ALA A 63 16.64 -7.88 -3.76
N PRO A 64 16.06 -6.66 -3.70
CA PRO A 64 15.65 -6.06 -2.44
C PRO A 64 14.64 -6.94 -1.69
N GLN A 65 14.83 -7.09 -0.38
CA GLN A 65 13.95 -7.86 0.50
C GLN A 65 13.63 -7.04 1.76
N THR A 66 12.38 -7.06 2.19
CA THR A 66 11.94 -6.47 3.46
C THR A 66 11.41 -7.55 4.38
N ASN A 67 11.94 -7.60 5.59
CA ASN A 67 11.51 -8.51 6.65
C ASN A 67 10.69 -7.73 7.69
N LEU A 68 9.59 -8.32 8.15
CA LEU A 68 8.79 -7.81 9.25
C LEU A 68 9.10 -8.60 10.52
N HIS A 69 9.61 -7.89 11.51
CA HIS A 69 9.95 -8.43 12.82
C HIS A 69 8.88 -8.05 13.84
N LYS A 70 8.60 -8.96 14.78
CA LYS A 70 7.67 -8.73 15.90
C LYS A 70 8.45 -8.50 17.20
N GLY A 71 7.95 -7.58 18.04
CA GLY A 71 8.51 -7.26 19.37
C GLY A 71 9.74 -6.35 19.36
N SER A 72 10.67 -6.53 18.41
CA SER A 72 11.82 -5.63 18.23
C SER A 72 12.35 -5.69 16.79
N MET A 73 13.28 -4.80 16.44
CA MET A 73 13.94 -4.79 15.13
C MET A 73 14.74 -6.07 14.83
N ASN A 74 15.24 -6.75 15.86
CA ASN A 74 15.94 -8.03 15.75
C ASN A 74 15.08 -9.21 16.23
N GLY A 75 13.77 -9.00 16.36
CA GLY A 75 12.82 -10.02 16.79
C GLY A 75 12.60 -11.10 15.73
N PRO A 76 11.78 -12.12 16.02
CA PRO A 76 11.44 -13.14 15.03
C PRO A 76 10.77 -12.51 13.81
N VAL A 77 11.16 -12.99 12.62
CA VAL A 77 10.53 -12.57 11.36
C VAL A 77 9.17 -13.25 11.26
N VAL A 78 8.11 -12.45 11.18
CA VAL A 78 6.72 -12.92 11.09
C VAL A 78 6.17 -12.87 9.67
N ALA A 79 6.77 -12.07 8.80
CA ALA A 79 6.48 -12.06 7.37
C ALA A 79 7.63 -11.40 6.60
N ALA A 80 7.71 -11.65 5.31
CA ALA A 80 8.73 -11.05 4.46
C ALA A 80 8.21 -10.81 3.05
N VAL A 81 8.81 -9.86 2.35
CA VAL A 81 8.59 -9.60 0.93
C VAL A 81 9.91 -9.47 0.21
N LYS A 82 10.03 -10.08 -0.98
CA LYS A 82 11.23 -10.06 -1.80
C LYS A 82 10.87 -9.68 -3.23
N LEU A 83 11.49 -8.63 -3.74
CA LEU A 83 11.35 -8.28 -5.15
C LEU A 83 12.05 -9.34 -6.02
N ARG A 84 11.60 -9.48 -7.26
CA ARG A 84 12.29 -10.25 -8.28
C ARG A 84 12.94 -9.30 -9.27
N THR A 85 14.22 -9.50 -9.52
CA THR A 85 14.97 -8.73 -10.52
C THR A 85 14.32 -8.89 -11.89
N MET A 86 14.13 -7.78 -12.62
CA MET A 86 13.49 -7.74 -13.95
C MET A 86 12.07 -8.34 -14.04
N SER A 87 11.33 -8.45 -12.93
CA SER A 87 9.95 -8.94 -12.94
C SER A 87 8.94 -7.90 -12.47
N SER A 88 7.73 -7.98 -13.01
CA SER A 88 6.56 -7.25 -12.49
C SER A 88 5.97 -7.85 -11.21
N SER A 89 6.40 -9.05 -10.85
CA SER A 89 5.96 -9.79 -9.66
C SER A 89 6.94 -9.69 -8.50
N PHE A 90 6.44 -9.90 -7.29
CA PHE A 90 7.26 -10.06 -6.09
C PHE A 90 6.79 -11.27 -5.28
N LEU A 91 7.60 -11.66 -4.32
CA LEU A 91 7.40 -12.83 -3.48
C LEU A 91 7.04 -12.39 -2.07
N VAL A 92 6.12 -13.07 -1.40
CA VAL A 92 5.73 -12.81 -0.02
C VAL A 92 5.72 -14.12 0.77
N ALA A 93 6.05 -14.07 2.05
CA ALA A 93 6.00 -15.21 2.96
C ALA A 93 5.47 -14.76 4.34
N TYR A 94 4.76 -15.65 5.04
CA TYR A 94 4.15 -15.39 6.35
C TYR A 94 4.41 -16.53 7.35
N GLY A 95 4.67 -16.18 8.61
CA GLY A 95 4.96 -17.11 9.69
C GLY A 95 6.16 -18.00 9.38
N ASP A 96 6.01 -19.30 9.67
CA ASP A 96 7.04 -20.31 9.44
C ASP A 96 7.47 -20.44 7.97
N ALA A 97 6.63 -20.00 7.03
CA ALA A 97 6.95 -20.03 5.61
C ALA A 97 8.22 -19.21 5.29
N VAL A 98 8.50 -18.17 6.08
CA VAL A 98 9.72 -17.37 5.94
C VAL A 98 10.97 -18.22 6.24
N GLY A 99 10.93 -19.02 7.31
CA GLY A 99 12.05 -19.88 7.71
C GLY A 99 12.22 -21.11 6.81
N ARG A 100 11.16 -21.52 6.12
CA ARG A 100 11.15 -22.66 5.18
C ARG A 100 11.33 -22.26 3.71
N ASP A 101 11.59 -20.98 3.43
CA ASP A 101 11.73 -20.42 2.08
C ASP A 101 10.50 -20.70 1.17
N LEU A 102 9.31 -20.80 1.77
CA LEU A 102 8.06 -21.03 1.06
C LEU A 102 7.42 -19.69 0.68
N TRP A 103 7.80 -19.19 -0.50
CA TRP A 103 7.34 -17.91 -1.01
C TRP A 103 6.12 -18.03 -1.91
N GLU A 104 5.11 -17.21 -1.62
CA GLU A 104 3.96 -17.01 -2.50
C GLU A 104 4.23 -15.87 -3.49
N LYS A 105 3.88 -16.08 -4.75
CA LYS A 105 4.03 -15.07 -5.79
C LYS A 105 2.84 -14.11 -5.78
N VAL A 106 3.13 -12.82 -5.60
CA VAL A 106 2.20 -11.72 -5.82
C VAL A 106 2.45 -11.15 -7.20
N GLN A 107 1.40 -11.10 -8.02
CA GLN A 107 1.47 -10.58 -9.38
C GLN A 107 0.36 -9.54 -9.62
N SER A 108 0.64 -8.61 -10.53
CA SER A 108 -0.40 -7.73 -11.06
C SER A 108 -1.44 -8.54 -11.83
N GLY A 109 -2.73 -8.33 -11.57
CA GLY A 109 -3.81 -9.03 -12.25
C GLY A 109 -3.77 -8.86 -13.78
N ILE A 110 -4.24 -9.89 -14.51
CA ILE A 110 -4.16 -10.02 -15.98
C ILE A 110 -4.88 -8.86 -16.70
N PHE A 111 -5.99 -8.37 -16.15
CA PHE A 111 -6.84 -7.35 -16.80
C PHE A 111 -6.61 -5.92 -16.28
N SER A 112 -5.84 -5.76 -15.19
CA SER A 112 -5.58 -4.45 -14.60
C SER A 112 -4.22 -4.46 -13.90
N ASN A 113 -3.22 -3.82 -14.51
CA ASN A 113 -1.89 -3.56 -13.94
C ASN A 113 -1.90 -2.74 -12.63
N LYS A 114 -3.08 -2.53 -12.03
CA LYS A 114 -3.35 -1.71 -10.84
C LYS A 114 -3.81 -2.53 -9.63
N GLN A 115 -3.86 -3.87 -9.73
CA GLN A 115 -4.29 -4.78 -8.66
C GLN A 115 -3.24 -5.84 -8.38
N TYR A 116 -2.93 -6.10 -7.12
CA TYR A 116 -1.90 -7.03 -6.70
C TYR A 116 -2.51 -8.01 -5.70
N GLY A 117 -2.70 -9.24 -6.16
CA GLY A 117 -3.43 -10.29 -5.43
C GLY A 117 -2.52 -11.19 -4.63
N PHE A 118 -3.00 -11.61 -3.45
CA PHE A 118 -2.39 -12.66 -2.64
C PHE A 118 -3.48 -13.57 -2.07
N MET A 119 -3.10 -14.77 -1.63
CA MET A 119 -4.01 -15.73 -1.04
C MET A 119 -3.64 -15.93 0.43
N LEU A 120 -4.63 -16.11 1.29
CA LEU A 120 -4.40 -16.51 2.67
C LEU A 120 -5.56 -17.41 3.11
N GLN A 121 -5.24 -18.60 3.59
CA GLN A 121 -6.23 -19.58 4.07
C GLN A 121 -7.37 -19.83 3.05
N GLY A 122 -7.01 -19.95 1.77
CA GLY A 122 -7.96 -20.22 0.68
C GLY A 122 -8.82 -19.02 0.25
N ARG A 123 -8.60 -17.83 0.81
CA ARG A 123 -9.29 -16.59 0.41
C ARG A 123 -8.36 -15.68 -0.39
N HIS A 124 -8.91 -15.02 -1.40
CA HIS A 124 -8.18 -14.08 -2.26
C HIS A 124 -8.38 -12.64 -1.79
N PHE A 125 -7.28 -11.92 -1.69
CA PHE A 125 -7.26 -10.51 -1.33
C PHE A 125 -6.43 -9.74 -2.35
N CYS A 126 -6.71 -8.46 -2.54
CA CYS A 126 -5.87 -7.64 -3.39
C CYS A 126 -5.72 -6.21 -2.90
N TRP A 127 -4.51 -5.69 -3.08
CA TRP A 127 -4.26 -4.25 -2.97
C TRP A 127 -4.47 -3.61 -4.34
N ARG A 128 -5.29 -2.57 -4.37
CA ARG A 128 -5.60 -1.78 -5.57
C ARG A 128 -5.33 -0.31 -5.30
N ARG A 129 -4.75 0.41 -6.27
CA ARG A 129 -4.63 1.87 -6.15
C ARG A 129 -6.01 2.51 -5.94
N THR A 130 -6.08 3.54 -5.11
CA THR A 130 -7.32 4.26 -4.83
C THR A 130 -7.12 5.77 -4.96
N HIS A 131 -8.14 6.44 -5.48
CA HIS A 131 -8.28 7.90 -5.46
C HIS A 131 -9.56 8.32 -4.72
N ASP A 132 -10.05 7.40 -3.88
CA ASP A 132 -11.28 7.57 -3.13
C ASP A 132 -11.06 8.52 -1.95
N LYS A 133 -11.65 9.71 -2.05
CA LYS A 133 -11.57 10.74 -1.01
C LYS A 133 -12.25 10.33 0.30
N PHE A 134 -13.23 9.44 0.25
CA PHE A 134 -13.90 8.95 1.47
C PHE A 134 -12.96 8.10 2.32
N LEU A 135 -11.96 7.46 1.70
CA LEU A 135 -10.91 6.73 2.40
C LEU A 135 -9.75 7.65 2.83
N GLY A 136 -9.81 8.93 2.48
CA GLY A 136 -8.74 9.90 2.74
C GLY A 136 -7.66 9.96 1.67
N ALA A 137 -7.90 9.40 0.48
CA ALA A 137 -6.94 9.43 -0.62
C ALA A 137 -6.72 10.85 -1.16
N SER A 138 -5.48 11.14 -1.51
CA SER A 138 -5.07 12.42 -2.06
C SER A 138 -5.41 12.53 -3.55
N ARG A 139 -5.70 13.76 -4.03
CA ARG A 139 -6.00 14.00 -5.48
C ARG A 139 -4.79 13.75 -6.38
N MET A 140 -3.57 13.87 -5.86
CA MET A 140 -2.32 13.86 -6.62
C MET A 140 -1.36 12.74 -6.19
N GLY A 141 -1.65 12.00 -5.11
CA GLY A 141 -0.81 10.89 -4.67
C GLY A 141 -1.00 9.67 -5.55
N SER A 142 0.12 9.10 -5.99
CA SER A 142 0.17 7.86 -6.78
C SER A 142 0.35 6.60 -5.94
N GLN A 143 0.33 6.76 -4.61
CA GLN A 143 0.74 5.76 -3.60
C GLN A 143 -0.33 5.53 -2.51
N ASP A 144 -1.58 5.83 -2.83
CA ASP A 144 -2.73 5.48 -1.98
C ASP A 144 -3.34 4.16 -2.49
N PHE A 145 -3.60 3.23 -1.58
CA PHE A 145 -4.10 1.90 -1.91
C PHE A 145 -5.28 1.50 -1.03
N LYS A 146 -6.13 0.62 -1.53
CA LYS A 146 -7.17 -0.06 -0.78
C LYS A 146 -7.01 -1.57 -0.86
N LEU A 147 -7.19 -2.24 0.26
CA LEU A 147 -7.25 -3.69 0.38
C LEU A 147 -8.68 -4.14 0.20
N LEU A 148 -8.88 -5.13 -0.67
CA LEU A 148 -10.18 -5.66 -1.03
C LEU A 148 -10.24 -7.15 -0.74
N ASP A 149 -11.39 -7.64 -0.31
CA ASP A 149 -11.77 -9.04 -0.48
C ASP A 149 -12.10 -9.25 -1.97
N ALA A 150 -11.36 -10.14 -2.64
CA ALA A 150 -11.49 -10.31 -4.08
C ALA A 150 -12.82 -10.99 -4.48
N ALA A 151 -13.51 -11.67 -3.56
CA ALA A 151 -14.76 -12.36 -3.87
C ALA A 151 -15.95 -11.39 -4.04
N ASN A 152 -15.92 -10.24 -3.36
CA ASN A 152 -17.06 -9.31 -3.31
C ASN A 152 -16.66 -7.83 -3.42
N ASP A 153 -15.40 -7.54 -3.73
CA ASP A 153 -14.85 -6.17 -3.83
C ASP A 153 -15.03 -5.32 -2.55
N LYS A 154 -15.27 -5.94 -1.39
CA LYS A 154 -15.45 -5.24 -0.11
C LYS A 154 -14.13 -4.61 0.33
N VAL A 155 -14.16 -3.32 0.65
CA VAL A 155 -13.01 -2.61 1.22
C VAL A 155 -12.78 -3.08 2.65
N LEU A 156 -11.59 -3.64 2.90
CA LEU A 156 -11.17 -4.11 4.21
C LEU A 156 -10.24 -3.12 4.90
N ALA A 157 -9.37 -2.48 4.13
CA ALA A 157 -8.41 -1.50 4.61
C ALA A 157 -8.06 -0.48 3.53
N ALA A 158 -7.45 0.63 3.93
CA ALA A 158 -6.84 1.57 3.02
C ALA A 158 -5.50 2.06 3.56
N TYR A 159 -4.51 2.17 2.69
CA TYR A 159 -3.22 2.79 2.98
C TYR A 159 -3.18 4.17 2.34
N MET A 160 -2.81 5.16 3.15
CA MET A 160 -2.64 6.54 2.73
C MET A 160 -1.20 6.93 2.98
N ASN A 161 -0.50 7.33 1.92
CA ASN A 161 0.82 7.93 2.08
C ASN A 161 0.64 9.38 2.54
N GLN A 162 1.07 9.70 3.76
CA GLN A 162 0.75 10.99 4.38
C GLN A 162 1.79 12.08 4.07
N ASN A 163 2.88 11.79 3.35
CA ASN A 163 3.90 12.77 3.02
C ASN A 163 4.39 12.73 1.56
N TRP A 164 4.31 13.89 0.92
CA TRP A 164 4.78 14.23 -0.43
C TRP A 164 6.29 14.54 -0.50
N SER A 165 7.00 14.48 0.63
CA SER A 165 8.44 14.77 0.74
C SER A 165 9.25 13.48 0.73
N MET A 166 10.24 13.40 -0.16
CA MET A 166 11.15 12.27 -0.39
C MET A 166 11.89 11.70 0.84
N SER A 167 11.80 12.34 2.02
CA SER A 167 12.55 11.98 3.23
C SER A 167 11.71 11.44 4.39
N SER A 168 10.43 11.82 4.49
CA SER A 168 9.59 11.54 5.66
C SER A 168 8.58 10.44 5.32
N GLY A 169 9.03 9.19 5.32
CA GLY A 169 8.24 8.00 4.94
C GLY A 169 7.13 7.64 5.94
N ASP A 170 6.24 8.60 6.19
CA ASP A 170 5.11 8.46 7.10
C ASP A 170 3.83 8.19 6.31
N GLY A 171 3.14 7.12 6.69
CA GLY A 171 1.86 6.73 6.12
C GLY A 171 0.96 6.14 7.19
N ARG A 172 -0.28 5.82 6.82
CA ARG A 172 -1.21 5.13 7.71
C ARG A 172 -1.98 4.05 6.99
N ILE A 173 -2.33 2.99 7.71
CA ILE A 173 -3.20 1.91 7.27
C ILE A 173 -4.45 1.95 8.14
N ASP A 174 -5.57 2.31 7.53
CA ASP A 174 -6.89 2.40 8.13
C ASP A 174 -7.66 1.11 7.83
N TRP A 175 -8.04 0.35 8.85
CA TRP A 175 -8.83 -0.88 8.74
C TRP A 175 -10.31 -0.55 8.98
N TYR A 176 -11.19 -0.96 8.06
CA TYR A 176 -12.63 -0.69 8.12
C TYR A 176 -13.44 -1.90 8.60
N VAL A 177 -12.79 -3.04 8.77
CA VAL A 177 -13.38 -4.29 9.27
C VAL A 177 -12.39 -4.89 10.27
N GLU A 178 -12.90 -5.53 11.32
CA GLU A 178 -12.06 -6.34 12.20
C GLU A 178 -11.54 -7.56 11.43
N LEU A 179 -10.22 -7.61 11.21
CA LEU A 179 -9.57 -8.72 10.52
C LEU A 179 -8.77 -9.56 11.52
N GLY A 180 -8.61 -10.84 11.17
CA GLY A 180 -7.68 -11.70 11.90
C GLY A 180 -6.24 -11.19 11.78
N GLN A 181 -5.46 -11.32 12.86
CA GLN A 181 -4.07 -10.84 12.91
C GLN A 181 -3.20 -11.39 11.78
N ALA A 182 -3.44 -12.63 11.33
CA ALA A 182 -2.70 -13.22 10.22
C ALA A 182 -2.88 -12.44 8.91
N LEU A 183 -4.12 -12.03 8.61
CA LEU A 183 -4.41 -11.24 7.41
C LEU A 183 -3.82 -9.84 7.50
N GLU A 184 -3.91 -9.20 8.66
CA GLU A 184 -3.30 -7.89 8.86
C GLU A 184 -1.78 -7.93 8.67
N ILE A 185 -1.10 -8.92 9.28
CA ILE A 185 0.35 -9.08 9.16
C ILE A 185 0.75 -9.45 7.72
N MET A 186 -0.03 -10.27 7.01
CA MET A 186 0.25 -10.66 5.62
C MET A 186 -0.01 -9.53 4.62
N ALA A 187 -0.99 -8.66 4.87
CA ALA A 187 -1.31 -7.56 3.96
C ALA A 187 -0.21 -6.47 3.94
N ILE A 188 0.46 -6.23 5.07
CA ILE A 188 1.55 -5.24 5.20
C ILE A 188 2.75 -5.52 4.28
N PRO A 189 3.39 -6.70 4.25
CA PRO A 189 4.54 -6.98 3.38
C PRO A 189 4.15 -6.92 1.90
N VAL A 190 2.91 -7.27 1.54
CA VAL A 190 2.41 -7.09 0.17
C VAL A 190 2.40 -5.60 -0.21
N LEU A 191 1.87 -4.75 0.67
CA LEU A 191 1.90 -3.28 0.52
C LEU A 191 3.33 -2.73 0.46
N LEU A 192 4.25 -3.26 1.27
CA LEU A 192 5.66 -2.85 1.22
C LEU A 192 6.33 -3.27 -0.10
N GLY A 193 6.01 -4.46 -0.64
CA GLY A 193 6.48 -4.91 -1.94
C GLY A 193 6.02 -4.01 -3.08
N LEU A 194 4.77 -3.58 -3.04
CA LEU A 194 4.19 -2.57 -3.92
C LEU A 194 4.98 -1.25 -3.89
N GLU A 195 5.23 -0.71 -2.69
CA GLU A 195 6.01 0.52 -2.50
C GLU A 195 7.46 0.38 -2.98
N MET A 196 8.11 -0.75 -2.68
CA MET A 196 9.45 -1.04 -3.18
C MET A 196 9.48 -1.09 -4.71
N ARG A 197 8.46 -1.68 -5.34
CA ARG A 197 8.34 -1.76 -6.80
C ARG A 197 8.16 -0.38 -7.42
N ILE A 198 7.29 0.45 -6.86
CA ILE A 198 7.06 1.81 -7.35
C ILE A 198 8.35 2.62 -7.27
N ARG A 199 9.06 2.57 -6.13
CA ARG A 199 10.36 3.24 -5.98
C ARG A 199 11.40 2.74 -6.97
N ALA A 200 11.46 1.43 -7.22
CA ALA A 200 12.38 0.86 -8.21
C ALA A 200 12.08 1.35 -9.64
N ALA A 201 10.80 1.43 -10.02
CA ALA A 201 10.39 1.94 -11.33
C ALA A 201 10.75 3.43 -11.51
N HIS A 202 10.53 4.26 -10.48
CA HIS A 202 10.94 5.68 -10.52
C HIS A 202 12.44 5.86 -10.66
N ALA A 203 13.25 5.05 -9.95
CA ALA A 203 14.71 5.12 -10.05
C ALA A 203 15.22 4.73 -11.45
N ALA A 204 14.62 3.72 -12.08
CA ALA A 204 14.97 3.33 -13.45
C ALA A 204 14.59 4.40 -14.48
N GLY A 205 13.43 5.03 -14.34
CA GLY A 205 13.00 6.13 -15.22
C GLY A 205 13.90 7.38 -15.11
N ALA A 206 14.40 7.69 -13.92
CA ALA A 206 15.35 8.80 -13.72
C ALA A 206 16.72 8.53 -14.36
N ALA A 207 17.19 7.27 -14.33
CA ALA A 207 18.46 6.88 -14.96
C ALA A 207 18.41 6.92 -16.50
N GLY A 208 17.23 6.69 -17.11
CA GLY A 208 17.03 6.77 -18.56
C GLY A 208 16.84 8.17 -19.12
N ALA A 209 16.61 9.19 -18.29
CA ALA A 209 16.42 10.58 -18.72
C ALA A 209 17.74 11.38 -18.80
N GLY A 210 18.88 10.75 -18.53
CA GLY A 210 20.22 11.37 -18.50
C GLY A 210 21.01 11.30 -19.80
N GLU A 211 20.48 10.69 -20.87
CA GLU A 211 21.18 10.53 -22.15
C GLU A 211 20.55 11.44 -23.22
N GLY A 212 20.87 12.73 -23.13
CA GLY A 212 20.32 13.77 -24.00
C GLY A 212 21.17 15.03 -23.97
N GLY A 213 22.48 14.89 -24.18
CA GLY A 213 23.40 16.01 -24.25
C GLY A 213 24.66 15.65 -25.01
N GLY A 214 24.82 16.19 -26.22
CA GLY A 214 26.10 16.20 -26.94
C GLY A 214 25.97 16.06 -28.45
N GLY A 215 26.21 17.16 -29.18
CA GLY A 215 26.37 17.12 -30.64
C GLY A 215 26.36 18.52 -31.26
N GLY A 216 27.46 19.27 -31.09
CA GLY A 216 27.69 20.56 -31.74
C GLY A 216 28.31 20.45 -33.14
N GLY A 217 28.27 21.58 -33.86
CA GLY A 217 29.03 21.94 -35.05
C GLY A 217 28.44 23.25 -35.57
N GLY A 218 29.08 24.43 -35.52
CA GLY A 218 30.50 24.72 -35.70
C GLY A 218 30.72 25.10 -37.16
N GLY A 219 30.43 26.36 -37.49
CA GLY A 219 30.82 27.00 -38.76
C GLY A 219 32.02 27.89 -38.56
#